data_AF-A0A813TQX2-F1
#
_entry.id   AF-A0A813TQX2-F1
#
_cell.length_a   1.000
_cell.length_b   1.000
_cell.length_c   1.000
_cell.angle_alpha   90.00
_cell.angle_beta   90.00
_cell.angle_gamma   90.00
#
_symmetry.space_group_name_H-M   'P 1'
#
loop_
_entity.id
_entity.type
_entity.pdbx_description
1 polymer ?
#
loop_
_entity_poly.entity_id
_entity_poly.type
_entity_poly.pdbx_seq_one_letter_code
_entity_poly.pdbx_strand_id
1 'polypeptide(L)' 'MARQRSEAVAEAMSKAHNIRNMCVIAHVDHGKSTLTDALVYKAGIITEQQAGQRRFTDSLEAEQEKGITIK' A
#
# COMPACT_ATOMS: atom_id res chain seq x y z
N MET A 1 4.03 -23.01 -8.25
CA MET A 1 3.67 -22.06 -7.17
C MET A 1 3.18 -20.71 -7.69
N ALA A 2 3.93 -20.00 -8.56
CA ALA A 2 3.49 -18.69 -9.08
C ALA A 2 2.12 -18.72 -9.80
N ARG A 3 1.89 -19.74 -10.63
CA ARG A 3 0.63 -19.92 -11.37
C ARG A 3 -0.61 -20.07 -10.48
N GLN A 4 -0.51 -20.86 -9.40
CA GLN A 4 -1.60 -21.05 -8.43
C GLN A 4 -1.95 -19.74 -7.69
N ARG A 5 -0.95 -18.89 -7.40
CA ARG A 5 -1.19 -17.57 -6.80
C ARG A 5 -1.95 -16.64 -7.73
N SER A 6 -1.58 -16.62 -9.02
CA SER A 6 -2.26 -15.81 -10.03
C SER A 6 -3.72 -16.23 -10.24
N GLU A 7 -3.99 -17.54 -10.27
CA GLU A 7 -5.35 -18.09 -10.40
C GLU A 7 -6.23 -17.71 -9.20
N ALA A 8 -5.69 -17.80 -7.97
CA ALA A 8 -6.41 -17.39 -6.75
C ALA A 8 -6.75 -15.89 -6.72
N VAL A 9 -5.84 -15.03 -7.21
CA VAL A 9 -6.10 -13.59 -7.34
C VAL A 9 -7.21 -13.33 -8.35
N ALA A 10 -7.19 -14.01 -9.51
CA ALA A 10 -8.23 -13.86 -10.52
C ALA A 10 -9.61 -14.29 -10.01
N GLU A 11 -9.69 -15.37 -9.23
CA GLU A 11 -10.94 -15.79 -8.59
C GLU A 11 -11.44 -14.74 -7.58
N ALA A 12 -10.56 -14.22 -6.74
CA ALA A 12 -10.92 -13.17 -5.77
C ALA A 12 -11.42 -11.90 -6.48
N MET A 13 -10.79 -11.50 -7.58
CA MET A 13 -11.19 -10.34 -8.39
C MET A 13 -12.52 -10.52 -9.12
N SER A 14 -12.98 -11.75 -9.35
CA SER A 14 -14.28 -12.01 -9.99
C SER A 14 -15.47 -11.64 -9.09
N LYS A 15 -15.28 -11.59 -7.77
CA LYS A 15 -16.31 -11.31 -6.76
C LYS A 15 -16.42 -9.80 -6.51
N ALA A 16 -16.89 -9.04 -7.49
CA ALA A 16 -16.92 -7.57 -7.48
C ALA A 16 -17.57 -6.95 -6.23
N HIS A 17 -18.60 -7.59 -5.64
CA HIS A 17 -19.28 -7.14 -4.42
C HIS A 17 -18.36 -7.10 -3.17
N ASN A 18 -17.23 -7.81 -3.19
CA ASN A 18 -16.24 -7.82 -2.12
C ASN A 18 -15.12 -6.80 -2.33
N ILE A 19 -15.06 -6.12 -3.48
CA ILE A 19 -14.02 -5.15 -3.79
C ILE A 19 -14.42 -3.78 -3.23
N ARG A 20 -13.53 -3.19 -2.43
CA ARG A 20 -13.70 -1.84 -1.86
C ARG A 20 -12.58 -0.94 -2.34
N ASN A 21 -12.88 -0.15 -3.38
CA ASN A 21 -11.98 0.90 -3.82
C ASN A 21 -12.09 2.07 -2.84
N MET A 22 -10.98 2.38 -2.16
CA MET A 22 -10.90 3.46 -1.19
C MET A 22 -9.62 4.27 -1.42
N CYS A 23 -9.63 5.52 -0.97
CA CYS A 23 -8.47 6.40 -0.96
C CYS A 23 -8.19 6.93 0.45
N VAL A 24 -6.94 7.27 0.73
CA VAL A 24 -6.53 7.92 1.98
C VAL A 24 -6.22 9.38 1.66
N ILE A 25 -6.96 10.30 2.27
CA ILE A 25 -6.78 11.74 2.12
C ILE A 25 -6.38 12.31 3.48
N ALA A 26 -5.31 13.09 3.51
CA ALA A 26 -4.86 13.77 4.72
C ALA A 26 -4.09 15.04 4.34
N HIS A 27 -3.95 15.94 5.30
CA HIS A 27 -3.05 17.07 5.18
C HIS A 27 -1.58 16.59 5.16
N VAL A 28 -0.68 17.44 4.65
CA VAL A 28 0.77 17.17 4.69
C VAL A 28 1.20 16.95 6.13
N ASP A 29 2.11 16.01 6.37
CA ASP A 29 2.62 15.61 7.68
C ASP A 29 1.59 14.99 8.66
N HIS A 30 0.38 14.66 8.22
CA HIS A 30 -0.63 14.01 9.07
C HIS A 30 -0.57 12.47 9.02
N GLY A 31 0.60 11.90 8.71
CA GLY A 31 0.82 10.45 8.79
C GLY A 31 0.09 9.61 7.73
N LYS A 32 -0.28 10.20 6.58
CA LYS A 32 -0.91 9.47 5.46
C LYS A 32 -0.09 8.25 5.01
N SER A 33 1.21 8.45 4.78
CA SER A 33 2.12 7.38 4.33
C SER A 33 2.27 6.32 5.43
N THR A 34 2.45 6.74 6.68
CA THR A 34 2.50 5.84 7.84
C THR A 34 1.28 4.94 7.97
N LEU A 35 0.07 5.51 7.84
CA LEU A 35 -1.17 4.74 7.90
C LEU A 35 -1.28 3.74 6.74
N THR A 36 -0.89 4.17 5.54
CA THR A 36 -0.98 3.34 4.34
C THR A 36 0.00 2.17 4.42
N ASP A 37 1.23 2.42 4.86
CA ASP A 37 2.24 1.39 5.03
C ASP A 37 1.84 0.36 6.10
N ALA A 38 1.21 0.80 7.19
CA ALA A 38 0.67 -0.10 8.22
C ALA A 38 -0.45 -1.01 7.68
N LEU A 39 -1.33 -0.49 6.82
CA LEU A 39 -2.38 -1.28 6.17
C LEU A 39 -1.79 -2.33 5.21
N VAL A 40 -0.81 -1.95 4.40
CA VAL A 40 -0.15 -2.85 3.43
C VAL A 40 0.69 -3.92 4.15
N TYR A 41 1.34 -3.57 5.26
CA TYR A 41 2.00 -4.54 6.15
C TYR A 41 1.01 -5.52 6.76
N LYS A 42 -0.11 -5.02 7.33
CA LYS A 42 -1.13 -5.88 7.95
C LYS A 42 -1.81 -6.80 6.95
N ALA A 43 -1.92 -6.38 5.69
CA ALA A 43 -2.39 -7.20 4.57
C ALA A 43 -1.39 -8.28 4.13
N GLY A 44 -0.17 -8.29 4.67
CA GLY A 44 0.87 -9.26 4.34
C GLY A 44 1.49 -9.06 2.96
N ILE A 45 1.36 -7.86 2.37
CA ILE A 45 1.89 -7.54 1.05
C ILE A 45 3.37 -7.13 1.13
N ILE A 46 3.76 -6.45 2.21
CA ILE A 46 5.13 -6.00 2.46
C ILE A 46 5.63 -6.48 3.82
N THR A 47 6.95 -6.49 3.99
CA THR A 47 7.60 -6.78 5.28
C THR A 47 7.59 -5.55 6.21
N GLU A 48 7.74 -5.76 7.52
CA GLU A 48 7.76 -4.68 8.52
C GLU A 48 8.88 -3.66 8.24
N GLN A 49 10.06 -4.13 7.80
CA GLN A 49 11.18 -3.27 7.42
C GLN A 49 10.84 -2.33 6.25
N GLN A 50 10.08 -2.82 5.27
CA GLN A 50 9.64 -2.02 4.12
C GLN A 50 8.57 -0.99 4.49
N ALA A 51 7.72 -1.29 5.46
CA ALA A 51 6.71 -0.37 5.97
C ALA A 51 7.31 0.77 6.81
N GLY A 52 8.34 0.49 7.62
CA GLY A 52 8.91 1.47 8.56
C GLY A 52 10.05 2.33 8.03
N GLN A 53 10.91 1.81 7.15
CA GLN A 53 12.15 2.51 6.76
C GLN A 53 12.05 3.28 5.45
N ARG A 54 11.35 2.73 4.46
CA ARG A 54 11.34 3.29 3.10
C ARG A 54 10.09 4.08 2.74
N ARG A 55 9.05 4.02 3.58
CA ARG A 55 7.69 4.45 3.24
C ARG A 55 7.30 3.91 1.87
N PHE A 56 6.90 2.64 1.82
CA PHE A 56 6.66 1.90 0.56
C PHE A 56 5.75 2.65 -0.43
N THR A 57 4.80 3.42 0.11
CA THR A 57 3.85 4.20 -0.69
C THR A 57 4.48 5.45 -1.36
N ASP A 58 5.58 5.98 -0.82
CA ASP A 58 6.31 7.13 -1.35
C ASP A 58 7.35 6.65 -2.39
N SER A 59 6.90 6.60 -3.65
CA SER A 59 7.64 6.01 -4.77
C SER A 59 8.77 6.88 -5.33
N LEU A 60 8.72 8.19 -5.12
CA LEU A 60 9.73 9.13 -5.61
C LEU A 60 10.79 9.43 -4.53
N GLU A 61 12.05 9.56 -4.92
CA GLU A 61 13.14 9.96 -4.01
C GLU A 61 12.85 11.30 -3.32
N ALA A 62 12.29 12.26 -4.05
CA ALA A 62 11.89 13.55 -3.49
C ALA A 62 10.75 13.45 -2.48
N GLU A 63 9.85 12.46 -2.60
CA GLU A 63 8.79 12.18 -1.60
C GLU A 63 9.42 11.66 -0.31
N GLN A 64 10.38 10.72 -0.43
CA GLN A 64 11.07 10.14 0.71
C GLN A 64 11.95 11.17 1.45
N GLU A 65 12.67 12.01 0.71
CA GLU A 65 13.57 13.04 1.25
C GLU A 65 12.78 14.15 1.96
N LYS A 66 11.66 14.59 1.37
CA LYS A 66 10.83 15.68 1.92
C LYS A 66 9.77 15.19 2.90
N GLY A 67 9.52 13.89 2.96
CA GLY A 67 8.48 13.29 3.79
C GLY A 67 7.05 13.63 3.38
N ILE A 68 6.86 14.04 2.13
CA ILE A 68 5.56 14.41 1.56
C ILE A 68 5.17 13.42 0.47
N THR A 69 3.87 13.35 0.18
CA THR A 69 3.37 12.63 -0.99
C THR A 69 2.91 13.62 -2.05
N ILE A 70 3.35 13.41 -3.28
CA ILE A 70 3.16 14.36 -4.40
C ILE A 70 2.10 13.85 -5.40
N LYS A 71 1.78 12.54 -5.41
CA LYS A 71 0.76 11.93 -6.27
C LYS A 71 -0.67 11.98 -5.72
#